data_AF-A0A8J2J2X0-F1
#
_entry.id   AF-A0A8J2J2X0-F1
#
_cell.length_a   1.000
_cell.length_b   1.000
_cell.length_c   1.000
_cell.angle_alpha   90.00
_cell.angle_beta   90.00
_cell.angle_gamma   90.00
#
_symmetry.space_group_name_H-M   'P 1'
#
loop_
_entity.id
_entity.type
_entity.pdbx_description
1 polymer ?
#
loop_
_entity_poly.entity_id
_entity_poly.type
_entity_poly.pdbx_seq_one_letter_code
_entity_poly.pdbx_strand_id
1 'polypeptide(L)'
;MEPTVWTRDVLLTEHISPRLGRIDRGDIIVARCPMDRQCICKRVVGVAGDQFKFQGQQITIPSGFVWLEGDNKFNSQDSRQYGPVPVEMIRR
;
A
#
# COMPACT_ATOMS: atom_id res chain seq x y z
N MET A 1 1.33 -9.80 6.79
CA MET A 1 2.39 -8.77 6.83
C MET A 1 3.56 -9.28 7.67
N GLU A 2 3.81 -10.60 7.65
CA GLU A 2 4.88 -11.22 8.44
C GLU A 2 6.24 -10.83 7.86
N PRO A 3 7.27 -10.62 8.70
CA PRO A 3 7.29 -10.84 10.15
C PRO A 3 6.80 -9.65 11.00
N THR A 4 6.47 -8.51 10.38
CA THR A 4 6.13 -7.29 11.12
C THR A 4 4.77 -7.36 11.81
N VAL A 5 3.77 -7.93 11.12
CA VAL A 5 2.41 -8.10 11.65
C VAL A 5 1.95 -9.53 11.36
N TRP A 6 1.67 -10.25 12.44
CA TRP A 6 1.24 -11.63 12.48
C TRP A 6 -0.28 -11.74 12.51
N THR A 7 -0.75 -12.95 12.22
CA THR A 7 -2.18 -13.28 12.35
C THR A 7 -2.62 -13.09 13.81
N ARG A 8 -3.67 -12.30 14.03
CA ARG A 8 -4.24 -11.88 15.35
C ARG A 8 -3.56 -10.70 16.05
N ASP A 9 -2.61 -10.03 15.42
CA ASP A 9 -2.10 -8.77 15.95
C ASP A 9 -3.17 -7.66 15.91
N VAL A 10 -3.15 -6.79 16.92
CA VAL A 10 -3.99 -5.59 16.98
C VAL A 10 -3.18 -4.40 16.50
N LEU A 11 -3.67 -3.74 15.44
CA LEU A 11 -3.07 -2.52 14.91
C LEU A 11 -3.81 -1.29 15.42
N LEU A 12 -3.07 -0.34 15.97
CA LEU A 12 -3.55 1.02 16.19
C LEU A 12 -3.24 1.85 14.96
N THR A 13 -4.27 2.31 14.27
CA THR A 13 -4.14 3.15 13.08
C THR A 13 -4.61 4.57 13.39
N GLU A 14 -3.85 5.56 12.94
CA GLU A 14 -4.31 6.94 12.93
C GLU A 14 -4.96 7.27 11.57
N HIS A 15 -5.97 8.15 11.58
CA HIS A 15 -6.75 8.50 10.39
C HIS A 15 -6.57 9.95 9.96
N ILE A 16 -5.69 10.70 10.60
CA ILE A 16 -5.46 12.13 10.41
C ILE A 16 -4.44 12.38 9.29
N SER A 17 -3.30 11.68 9.27
CA SER A 17 -2.28 11.90 8.22
C SER A 17 -2.81 11.61 6.82
N PRO A 18 -3.58 10.53 6.57
CA PRO A 18 -4.21 10.31 5.28
C PRO A 18 -5.20 11.42 4.88
N ARG A 19 -5.85 12.08 5.85
CA ARG A 19 -6.76 13.22 5.58
C ARG A 19 -6.00 14.49 5.23
N LEU A 20 -4.78 14.64 5.73
CA LEU A 20 -3.88 15.76 5.42
C LEU A 20 -3.00 15.48 4.19
N GLY A 21 -3.19 14.34 3.52
CA GLY A 21 -2.39 13.95 2.36
C GLY A 21 -0.93 13.58 2.70
N ARG A 22 -0.64 13.30 3.97
CA ARG A 22 0.67 12.86 4.43
C ARG A 22 0.72 11.34 4.46
N ILE A 23 1.38 10.77 3.46
CA ILE A 23 1.70 9.35 3.38
C ILE A 23 3.14 9.25 2.92
N ASP A 24 3.96 8.66 3.77
CA ASP A 24 5.40 8.55 3.54
C ASP A 24 5.80 7.10 3.26
N ARG A 25 6.97 6.95 2.65
CA ARG A 25 7.59 5.64 2.44
C ARG A 25 7.82 4.98 3.80
N GLY A 26 7.40 3.73 3.93
CA GLY A 26 7.53 2.94 5.15
C GLY A 26 6.25 2.84 5.96
N ASP A 27 5.25 3.68 5.71
CA ASP A 27 3.98 3.63 6.44
C ASP A 27 3.25 2.30 6.24
N ILE A 28 2.64 1.78 7.31
CA ILE A 28 1.74 0.63 7.23
C ILE A 28 0.32 1.18 7.20
N ILE A 29 -0.39 0.89 6.12
CA ILE A 29 -1.72 1.41 5.87
C ILE A 29 -2.75 0.30 5.70
N VAL A 30 -3.99 0.63 6.04
CA VAL A 30 -5.16 -0.19 5.69
C VAL A 30 -5.86 0.45 4.51
N ALA A 31 -5.96 -0.26 3.40
CA ALA A 31 -6.62 0.21 2.18
C ALA A 31 -7.69 -0.80 1.73
N ARG A 32 -8.64 -0.35 0.91
CA ARG A 32 -9.51 -1.27 0.16
C ARG A 32 -8.68 -1.89 -0.96
N CYS A 33 -8.80 -3.20 -1.14
CA CYS A 33 -8.16 -3.88 -2.25
C CYS A 33 -8.72 -3.35 -3.59
N PRO A 34 -7.90 -3.18 -4.63
CA PRO A 34 -8.40 -2.86 -5.97
C PRO A 34 -9.10 -4.06 -6.65
N MET A 35 -8.71 -5.28 -6.27
CA MET A 35 -9.18 -6.52 -6.91
C MET A 35 -10.43 -7.10 -6.25
N ASP A 36 -10.64 -6.82 -4.97
CA ASP A 36 -11.76 -7.30 -4.17
C ASP A 36 -12.29 -6.18 -3.24
N ARG A 37 -13.44 -6.37 -2.58
CA ARG A 37 -13.99 -5.35 -1.65
C ARG A 37 -13.44 -5.45 -0.22
N GLN A 38 -12.39 -6.24 0.00
CA GLN A 38 -11.82 -6.48 1.32
C GLN A 38 -10.83 -5.38 1.71
N CYS A 39 -10.60 -5.23 3.02
CA CYS A 39 -9.55 -4.35 3.53
C CYS A 39 -8.23 -5.14 3.56
N ILE A 40 -7.19 -4.54 3.01
CA ILE A 40 -5.82 -5.07 3.00
C ILE A 40 -4.94 -4.19 3.89
N CYS A 41 -4.01 -4.83 4.61
CA CYS A 41 -2.96 -4.13 5.35
C CYS A 41 -1.62 -4.35 4.63
N LYS A 42 -1.00 -3.27 4.18
CA LYS A 42 0.24 -3.29 3.38
C LYS A 42 1.14 -2.12 3.76
N ARG A 43 2.41 -2.21 3.37
CA ARG A 43 3.38 -1.13 3.55
C ARG A 43 3.50 -0.29 2.30
N VAL A 44 3.59 1.03 2.47
CA VAL A 44 3.94 1.99 1.42
C VAL A 44 5.43 1.82 1.11
N VAL A 45 5.73 1.30 -0.07
CA VAL A 45 7.11 1.16 -0.56
C VAL A 45 7.48 2.32 -1.48
N GLY A 46 6.49 2.88 -2.19
CA GLY A 46 6.67 4.00 -3.09
C GLY A 46 5.52 5.01 -3.01
N VAL A 47 5.87 6.26 -3.26
CA VAL A 47 4.98 7.42 -3.32
C VAL A 47 5.07 8.08 -4.70
N ALA A 48 4.24 9.10 -4.93
CA ALA A 48 4.21 9.82 -6.20
C ALA A 48 5.61 10.29 -6.65
N GLY A 49 5.93 10.08 -7.92
CA GLY A 49 7.23 10.39 -8.52
C GLY A 49 8.25 9.25 -8.49
N ASP A 50 8.02 8.21 -7.69
CA ASP A 50 8.92 7.04 -7.67
C ASP A 50 8.74 6.16 -8.90
N GLN A 51 9.79 5.41 -9.26
CA GLN A 51 9.74 4.51 -10.40
C GLN A 51 9.83 3.04 -9.98
N PHE A 52 8.94 2.21 -10.52
CA PHE A 52 8.86 0.78 -10.27
C PHE A 52 8.74 0.00 -11.58
N LYS A 53 9.17 -1.26 -11.57
CA LYS A 53 8.88 -2.18 -12.67
C LYS A 53 7.54 -2.86 -12.44
N PHE A 54 6.63 -2.69 -13.37
CA PHE A 54 5.34 -3.37 -13.38
C PHE A 54 5.13 -4.05 -14.73
N GLN A 55 4.86 -5.35 -14.72
CA GLN A 55 4.64 -6.16 -15.94
C GLN A 55 5.77 -6.01 -16.99
N GLY A 56 7.01 -5.85 -16.54
CA GLY A 56 8.17 -5.69 -17.43
C GLY A 56 8.42 -4.26 -17.92
N GLN A 57 7.53 -3.30 -17.62
CA GLN A 57 7.69 -1.90 -17.97
C GLN A 57 8.07 -1.05 -16.75
N GLN A 58 8.95 -0.07 -16.95
CA GLN A 58 9.24 0.95 -15.95
C GLN A 58 8.07 1.94 -15.92
N ILE A 59 7.42 2.08 -14.77
CA ILE A 59 6.34 3.04 -14.53
C ILE A 59 6.75 4.05 -13.47
N THR A 60 6.27 5.29 -13.61
CA THR A 60 6.37 6.31 -12.55
C THR A 60 5.04 6.38 -11.81
N ILE A 61 5.07 6.38 -10.49
CA ILE A 61 3.86 6.49 -9.67
C ILE A 61 3.24 7.89 -9.87
N PRO A 62 1.98 7.98 -10.34
CA PRO A 62 1.32 9.26 -10.54
C PRO A 62 0.95 9.92 -9.21
N SER A 63 0.75 11.24 -9.24
CA SER A 63 0.25 12.00 -8.09
C SER A 63 -1.10 11.44 -7.60
N GLY A 64 -1.24 11.29 -6.28
CA GLY A 64 -2.44 10.72 -5.67
C GLY A 64 -2.46 9.19 -5.62
N PHE A 65 -1.37 8.52 -6.00
CA PHE A 65 -1.21 7.07 -5.93
C PHE A 65 -0.01 6.69 -5.06
N VAL A 66 -0.04 5.45 -4.55
CA VAL A 66 1.02 4.83 -3.76
C VAL A 66 1.28 3.40 -4.22
N TRP A 67 2.50 2.93 -4.04
CA TRP A 67 2.86 1.53 -4.29
C TRP A 67 2.92 0.77 -2.98
N LEU A 68 2.09 -0.25 -2.87
CA LEU A 68 1.89 -1.03 -1.65
C LEU A 68 2.47 -2.42 -1.82
N GLU A 69 3.31 -2.87 -0.90
CA GLU A 69 3.78 -4.26 -0.84
C GLU A 69 3.53 -4.88 0.53
N GLY A 70 3.40 -6.19 0.55
CA GLY A 70 3.45 -6.94 1.80
C GLY A 70 4.89 -7.21 2.22
N ASP A 71 5.15 -7.17 3.53
CA ASP A 71 6.47 -7.52 4.08
C ASP A 71 6.83 -8.99 3.78
N ASN A 72 5.83 -9.89 3.76
CA ASN A 72 6.00 -11.26 3.28
C ASN A 72 5.87 -11.29 1.75
N LYS A 73 6.97 -11.04 1.05
CA LYS A 73 6.99 -10.91 -0.41
C LYS A 73 6.54 -12.16 -1.16
N PHE A 74 6.69 -13.35 -0.56
CA PHE A 74 6.32 -14.64 -1.17
C PHE A 74 4.84 -14.96 -1.01
N ASN A 75 4.18 -14.39 0.00
CA ASN A 75 2.78 -14.66 0.31
C ASN A 75 1.97 -13.38 0.40
N SER A 76 2.09 -12.53 -0.63
CA SER A 76 1.41 -11.25 -0.68
C SER A 76 0.92 -10.95 -2.09
N GLN A 77 -0.40 -10.81 -2.24
CA GLN A 77 -1.03 -10.12 -3.34
C GLN A 77 -1.01 -8.61 -3.06
N ASP A 78 -0.31 -7.86 -3.90
CA ASP A 78 -0.03 -6.44 -3.69
C ASP A 78 0.25 -5.68 -5.01
N SER A 79 0.77 -4.46 -4.97
CA SER A 79 0.98 -3.61 -6.15
C SER A 79 1.86 -4.26 -7.23
N ARG A 80 2.68 -5.25 -6.89
CA ARG A 80 3.42 -6.03 -7.91
C ARG A 80 2.50 -6.78 -8.88
N GLN A 81 1.25 -7.05 -8.49
CA GLN A 81 0.25 -7.75 -9.29
C GLN A 81 -0.78 -6.81 -9.91
N TYR A 82 -1.29 -5.82 -9.16
CA TYR A 82 -2.38 -4.93 -9.62
C TYR A 82 -1.94 -3.47 -9.88
N GLY A 83 -0.68 -3.13 -9.62
CA GLY A 83 -0.13 -1.79 -9.87
C GLY A 83 -0.34 -0.79 -8.71
N PRO A 84 -0.11 0.51 -8.95
CA PRO A 84 -0.24 1.55 -7.93
C PRO A 84 -1.70 1.73 -7.48
N VAL A 85 -1.90 2.07 -6.21
CA VAL A 85 -3.21 2.19 -5.56
C VAL A 85 -3.53 3.66 -5.30
N PRO A 86 -4.75 4.14 -5.61
CA PRO A 86 -5.17 5.49 -5.25
C PRO A 86 -5.15 5.69 -3.73
N VAL A 87 -4.63 6.83 -3.28
CA VAL A 87 -4.65 7.25 -1.87
C VAL A 87 -6.07 7.30 -1.30
N GLU A 88 -7.07 7.54 -2.15
CA GLU A 88 -8.49 7.55 -1.76
C GLU A 88 -9.02 6.18 -1.31
N MET A 89 -8.37 5.08 -1.69
CA MET A 89 -8.73 3.74 -1.23
C MET A 89 -8.23 3.47 0.20
N ILE A 90 -7.40 4.34 0.76
CA ILE A 90 -6.88 4.23 2.12
C ILE A 90 -8.01 4.55 3.09
N ARG A 91 -8.21 3.64 4.05
CA ARG A 91 -9.31 3.73 4.99
C ARG A 91 -9.09 4.91 5.95
N ARG A 92 -10.00 5.87 5.90
CA ARG A 92 -10.09 7.03 6.82
C ARG A 92 -10.86 6.72 8.10
#